data_AF-A0A2E2TXC4-F1
#
_entry.id   AF-A0A2E2TXC4-F1
#
_cell.length_a   1.000
_cell.length_b   1.000
_cell.length_c   1.000
_cell.angle_alpha   90.00
_cell.angle_beta   90.00
_cell.angle_gamma   90.00
#
_symmetry.space_group_name_H-M   'P 1'
#
loop_
_entity.id
_entity.type
_entity.pdbx_description
1 polymer ?
#
loop_
_entity_poly.entity_id
_entity_poly.type
_entity_poly.pdbx_seq_one_letter_code
_entity_poly.pdbx_strand_id
1 'polypeptide(L)'
;MDTEDKISKLYFYWVNAHDMFYLLERNSKIEINGLPEYFNSTMESHLRFQRLLIAYSLLYVVIEAFIELKLDNEEVKALLSEGDYVDKLRRLRNATFHYQEEFEPNKIYDFINAVGSAKWVKKTNKAFENYFIGREDVKNYFEFLKHFKND
;
A
#
# COMPACT_ATOMS: atom_id res chain seq x y z
N MET A 1 -1.17 24.77 -0.78
CA MET A 1 -0.31 23.72 -0.23
C MET A 1 1.02 23.83 -0.94
N ASP A 2 2.05 24.22 -0.21
CA ASP A 2 3.42 24.27 -0.75
C ASP A 2 3.94 22.83 -0.99
N THR A 3 5.14 22.72 -1.55
CA THR A 3 5.73 21.43 -1.89
C THR A 3 6.01 20.57 -0.65
N GLU A 4 6.41 21.18 0.47
CA GLU A 4 6.76 20.47 1.71
C GLU A 4 5.51 19.83 2.34
N ASP A 5 4.38 20.56 2.37
CA ASP A 5 3.09 20.03 2.81
C ASP A 5 2.62 18.86 1.95
N LYS A 6 2.80 18.94 0.62
CA LYS A 6 2.44 17.86 -0.31
C LYS A 6 3.22 16.58 -0.02
N ILE A 7 4.52 16.71 0.24
CA ILE A 7 5.39 15.56 0.50
C ILE A 7 5.07 14.95 1.85
N SER A 8 4.84 15.77 2.87
CA SER A 8 4.43 15.31 4.19
C SER A 8 3.10 14.54 4.14
N LYS A 9 2.13 15.05 3.37
CA LYS A 9 0.86 14.35 3.12
C LYS A 9 1.08 13.01 2.41
N LEU A 10 1.88 12.97 1.34
CA LEU A 10 2.16 11.73 0.62
C LEU A 10 2.86 10.70 1.53
N TYR A 11 3.83 11.16 2.32
CA TYR A 11 4.57 10.33 3.26
C TYR A 11 3.64 9.63 4.26
N PHE A 12 2.65 10.35 4.80
CA PHE A 12 1.64 9.77 5.69
C PHE A 12 0.88 8.60 5.03
N TYR A 13 0.43 8.75 3.78
CA TYR A 13 -0.20 7.65 3.05
C TYR A 13 0.75 6.48 2.79
N TRP A 14 2.02 6.78 2.49
CA TRP A 14 3.02 5.74 2.27
C TRP A 14 3.30 4.93 3.52
N VAL A 15 3.41 5.55 4.70
CA VAL A 15 3.59 4.82 5.97
C VAL A 15 2.47 3.81 6.20
N ASN A 16 1.22 4.19 5.94
CA ASN A 16 0.07 3.28 6.08
C ASN A 16 0.18 2.07 5.12
N ALA A 17 0.61 2.30 3.89
CA ALA A 17 0.84 1.20 2.94
C ALA A 17 2.02 0.32 3.37
N HIS A 18 3.14 0.93 3.75
CA HIS A 18 4.38 0.25 4.12
C HIS A 18 4.21 -0.64 5.36
N ASP A 19 3.49 -0.18 6.38
CA ASP A 19 3.23 -0.97 7.59
C ASP A 19 2.46 -2.27 7.25
N MET A 20 1.51 -2.21 6.31
CA MET A 20 0.80 -3.40 5.85
C MET A 20 1.74 -4.41 5.15
N PHE A 21 2.72 -3.94 4.38
CA PHE A 21 3.76 -4.82 3.82
C PHE A 21 4.63 -5.44 4.92
N TYR A 22 5.02 -4.65 5.91
CA TYR A 22 5.79 -5.13 7.06
C TYR A 22 5.06 -6.22 7.87
N LEU A 23 3.75 -6.06 8.06
CA LEU A 23 2.89 -7.04 8.74
C LEU A 23 2.78 -8.36 7.96
N LEU A 24 2.79 -8.31 6.62
CA LEU A 24 2.79 -9.51 5.77
C LEU A 24 4.08 -10.31 5.91
N GLU A 25 5.22 -9.64 6.06
CA GLU A 25 6.52 -10.29 6.19
C GLU A 25 6.74 -10.93 7.56
N ARG A 26 6.10 -10.40 8.61
CA ARG A 26 6.32 -10.85 9.99
C ARG A 26 5.70 -12.21 10.35
N ASN A 27 5.03 -12.90 9.42
CA ASN A 27 4.48 -14.25 9.62
C ASN A 27 3.78 -14.44 10.98
N SER A 28 3.02 -13.44 11.44
CA SER A 28 2.29 -13.55 12.69
C SER A 28 1.16 -14.57 12.54
N LYS A 29 1.15 -15.60 13.39
CA LYS A 29 -0.02 -16.46 13.54
C LYS A 29 -1.19 -15.59 13.95
N ILE A 30 -2.33 -15.76 13.28
CA ILE A 30 -3.55 -15.06 13.63
C ILE A 30 -4.39 -16.05 14.41
N GLU A 31 -4.31 -15.97 15.73
CA GLU A 31 -5.16 -16.78 16.62
C GLU A 31 -6.50 -16.06 16.80
N ILE A 32 -7.58 -16.68 16.33
CA ILE A 32 -8.94 -16.26 16.63
C ILE A 32 -9.49 -17.25 17.66
N ASN A 33 -9.64 -16.77 18.89
CA ASN A 33 -10.17 -17.58 19.99
C ASN A 33 -11.59 -18.08 19.66
N GLY A 34 -11.84 -19.38 19.84
CA GLY A 34 -13.16 -19.99 19.69
C GLY A 34 -13.50 -20.55 18.30
N LEU A 35 -12.58 -20.53 17.33
CA LEU A 35 -12.77 -21.24 16.05
C LEU A 35 -12.34 -22.72 16.16
N PRO A 36 -13.01 -23.64 15.44
CA PRO A 36 -12.56 -25.03 15.35
C PRO A 36 -11.17 -25.12 14.68
N GLU A 37 -10.31 -25.98 15.22
CA GLU A 37 -8.89 -26.08 14.84
C GLU A 37 -8.66 -26.36 13.33
N TYR A 38 -9.61 -27.08 12.70
CA TYR A 38 -9.61 -27.34 11.25
C TYR A 38 -9.69 -26.06 10.39
N PHE A 39 -10.29 -24.97 10.90
CA PHE A 39 -10.38 -23.71 10.16
C PHE A 39 -9.10 -22.86 10.24
N ASN A 40 -8.17 -23.15 11.15
CA ASN A 40 -7.05 -22.27 11.44
C ASN A 40 -6.18 -22.00 10.19
N SER A 41 -5.80 -23.04 9.44
CA SER A 41 -4.93 -22.89 8.26
C SER A 41 -5.60 -22.15 7.08
N THR A 42 -6.90 -22.41 6.87
CA THR A 42 -7.70 -21.76 5.82
C THR A 42 -7.97 -20.30 6.16
N MET A 43 -8.35 -20.03 7.41
CA MET A 43 -8.59 -18.68 7.92
C MET A 43 -7.31 -17.84 7.89
N GLU A 44 -6.19 -18.39 8.34
CA GLU A 44 -4.90 -17.71 8.25
C GLU A 44 -4.56 -17.31 6.81
N SER A 45 -4.77 -18.21 5.85
CA SER A 45 -4.51 -17.95 4.43
C SER A 45 -5.43 -16.87 3.89
N HIS A 46 -6.71 -16.90 4.25
CA HIS A 46 -7.67 -15.86 3.90
C HIS A 46 -7.27 -14.49 4.45
N LEU A 47 -6.91 -14.41 5.74
CA LEU A 47 -6.53 -13.14 6.36
C LEU A 47 -5.21 -12.58 5.81
N ARG A 48 -4.23 -13.44 5.50
CA ARG A 48 -3.02 -13.04 4.79
C ARG A 48 -3.35 -12.48 3.41
N PHE A 49 -4.26 -13.14 2.68
CA PHE A 49 -4.71 -12.65 1.39
C PHE A 49 -5.40 -11.29 1.51
N GLN A 50 -6.28 -11.10 2.48
CA GLN A 50 -6.91 -9.79 2.72
C GLN A 50 -5.90 -8.69 3.06
N ARG A 51 -4.90 -8.98 3.91
CA ARG A 51 -3.81 -8.04 4.20
C ARG A 51 -3.02 -7.67 2.94
N LEU A 52 -2.78 -8.63 2.05
CA LEU A 52 -2.13 -8.39 0.76
C LEU A 52 -2.95 -7.44 -0.11
N LEU A 53 -4.25 -7.70 -0.25
CA LEU A 53 -5.16 -6.83 -0.99
C LEU A 53 -5.17 -5.40 -0.45
N ILE A 54 -5.24 -5.25 0.88
CA ILE A 54 -5.19 -3.94 1.54
C ILE A 54 -3.85 -3.25 1.28
N ALA A 55 -2.72 -3.93 1.44
CA ALA A 55 -1.39 -3.36 1.19
C ALA A 55 -1.26 -2.84 -0.25
N TYR A 56 -1.71 -3.65 -1.22
CA TYR A 56 -1.69 -3.30 -2.65
C TYR A 56 -2.61 -2.11 -2.94
N SER A 57 -3.79 -2.09 -2.33
CA SER A 57 -4.76 -1.02 -2.49
C SER A 57 -4.29 0.30 -1.90
N LEU A 58 -3.65 0.27 -0.73
CA LEU A 58 -3.06 1.45 -0.11
C LEU A 58 -1.87 1.96 -0.92
N LEU A 59 -1.04 1.08 -1.49
CA LEU A 59 0.02 1.51 -2.41
C LEU A 59 -0.54 2.28 -3.61
N TYR A 60 -1.67 1.85 -4.17
CA TYR A 60 -2.33 2.63 -5.23
C TYR A 60 -2.73 4.03 -4.77
N VAL A 61 -3.24 4.19 -3.55
CA VAL A 61 -3.57 5.52 -3.01
C VAL A 61 -2.33 6.42 -2.92
N VAL A 62 -1.17 5.86 -2.58
CA VAL A 62 0.11 6.58 -2.63
C VAL A 62 0.45 7.02 -4.06
N ILE A 63 0.29 6.12 -5.04
CA ILE A 63 0.53 6.43 -6.46
C ILE A 63 -0.42 7.53 -6.95
N GLU A 64 -1.70 7.42 -6.64
CA GLU A 64 -2.74 8.39 -6.98
C GLU A 64 -2.39 9.77 -6.40
N ALA A 65 -2.06 9.82 -5.11
CA ALA A 65 -1.63 11.06 -4.47
C ALA A 65 -0.34 11.63 -5.10
N PHE A 66 0.65 10.81 -5.41
CA PHE A 66 1.89 11.27 -6.07
C PHE A 66 1.59 11.97 -7.41
N ILE A 67 0.70 11.37 -8.21
CA ILE A 67 0.26 11.91 -9.50
C ILE A 67 -0.56 13.20 -9.32
N GLU A 68 -1.57 13.20 -8.45
CA GLU A 68 -2.45 14.35 -8.22
C GLU A 68 -1.71 15.56 -7.66
N LEU A 69 -0.74 15.32 -6.76
CA LEU A 69 0.09 16.38 -6.17
C LEU A 69 1.12 16.94 -7.16
N LYS A 70 1.26 16.31 -8.34
CA LYS A 70 2.23 16.63 -9.40
C LYS A 70 3.65 16.60 -8.86
N LEU A 71 3.96 15.59 -8.05
CA LEU A 71 5.30 15.39 -7.51
C LEU A 71 6.20 14.76 -8.56
N ASP A 72 7.50 14.96 -8.38
CA ASP A 72 8.49 14.57 -9.37
C ASP A 72 9.60 13.70 -8.75
N ASN A 73 9.78 12.52 -9.32
CA ASN A 73 10.87 11.60 -8.99
C ASN A 73 11.07 10.61 -10.15
N GLU A 74 12.27 10.57 -10.72
CA GLU A 74 12.56 9.76 -11.91
C GLU A 74 12.40 8.25 -11.68
N GLU A 75 12.84 7.73 -10.53
CA GLU A 75 12.72 6.30 -10.21
C GLU A 75 11.26 5.87 -10.10
N VAL A 76 10.44 6.65 -9.37
CA VAL A 76 9.01 6.42 -9.24
C VAL A 76 8.32 6.53 -10.61
N LYS A 77 8.56 7.60 -11.36
CA LYS A 77 7.94 7.79 -12.70
C LYS A 77 8.27 6.65 -13.66
N ALA A 78 9.51 6.17 -13.66
CA ALA A 78 9.92 5.03 -14.49
C ALA A 78 9.09 3.79 -14.16
N LEU A 79 8.96 3.44 -12.87
CA LEU A 79 8.16 2.29 -12.42
C LEU A 79 6.67 2.46 -12.76
N LEU A 80 6.10 3.65 -12.59
CA LEU A 80 4.69 3.92 -12.90
C LEU A 80 4.38 3.85 -14.40
N SER A 81 5.39 3.97 -15.26
CA SER A 81 5.27 3.80 -16.72
C SER A 81 5.39 2.34 -17.19
N GLU A 82 5.72 1.40 -16.30
CA GLU A 82 5.87 -0.01 -16.66
C GLU A 82 4.50 -0.68 -16.91
N GLY A 83 4.21 -0.99 -18.17
CA GLY A 83 3.05 -1.80 -18.56
C GLY A 83 1.71 -1.19 -18.13
N ASP A 84 0.79 -2.05 -17.70
CA ASP A 84 -0.57 -1.68 -17.27
C ASP A 84 -0.80 -1.88 -15.76
N TYR A 85 0.29 -2.01 -14.97
CA TYR A 85 0.20 -2.33 -13.55
C TYR A 85 -0.58 -1.28 -12.75
N VAL A 86 -0.39 0.01 -13.04
CA VAL A 86 -1.09 1.09 -12.34
C VAL A 86 -2.60 0.98 -12.54
N ASP A 87 -3.06 0.71 -13.76
CA ASP A 87 -4.49 0.58 -14.05
C ASP A 87 -5.10 -0.70 -13.45
N LYS A 88 -4.39 -1.83 -13.53
CA LYS A 88 -4.82 -3.07 -12.88
C LYS A 88 -4.86 -2.91 -11.35
N LEU A 89 -3.90 -2.21 -10.75
CA LEU A 89 -3.87 -1.93 -9.31
C LEU A 89 -5.02 -1.00 -8.89
N ARG A 90 -5.36 0.01 -9.71
CA ARG A 90 -6.55 0.85 -9.52
C ARG A 90 -7.83 0.01 -9.43
N ARG A 91 -7.98 -0.95 -10.36
CA ARG A 91 -9.13 -1.86 -10.39
C ARG A 91 -9.16 -2.78 -9.16
N LEU A 92 -8.01 -3.30 -8.74
CA LEU A 92 -7.87 -4.06 -7.51
C LEU A 92 -8.28 -3.23 -6.30
N ARG A 93 -7.76 -1.99 -6.16
CA ARG A 93 -8.14 -1.07 -5.08
C ARG A 93 -9.64 -0.85 -5.00
N ASN A 94 -10.29 -0.70 -6.15
CA ASN A 94 -11.74 -0.57 -6.20
C ASN A 94 -12.45 -1.84 -5.71
N ALA A 95 -11.99 -3.02 -6.12
CA ALA A 95 -12.55 -4.29 -5.66
C ALA A 95 -12.31 -4.57 -4.18
N THR A 96 -11.21 -4.06 -3.60
CA THR A 96 -10.89 -4.22 -2.18
C THR A 96 -11.74 -3.33 -1.26
N PHE A 97 -12.00 -2.09 -1.65
CA PHE A 97 -12.69 -1.12 -0.76
C PHE A 97 -14.17 -0.87 -1.10
N HIS A 98 -14.64 -1.32 -2.26
CA HIS A 98 -16.06 -1.23 -2.63
C HIS A 98 -16.71 -2.60 -2.65
N TYR A 99 -17.96 -2.65 -2.19
CA TYR A 99 -18.80 -3.84 -2.31
C TYR A 99 -18.81 -4.37 -3.75
N GLN A 100 -18.67 -5.69 -3.88
CA GLN A 100 -18.77 -6.40 -5.15
C GLN A 100 -19.90 -7.43 -5.02
N GLU A 101 -20.80 -7.46 -6.01
CA GLU A 101 -21.86 -8.47 -6.07
C GLU A 101 -21.30 -9.88 -6.35
N GLU A 102 -20.22 -9.94 -7.13
CA GLU A 102 -19.49 -11.18 -7.40
C GLU A 102 -18.66 -11.60 -6.17
N PHE A 103 -18.75 -12.88 -5.80
CA PHE A 103 -17.96 -13.47 -4.70
C PHE A 103 -16.46 -13.37 -4.95
N GLU A 104 -16.04 -13.45 -6.22
CA GLU A 104 -14.66 -13.37 -6.66
C GLU A 104 -14.53 -12.41 -7.86
N PRO A 105 -14.27 -11.11 -7.61
CA PRO A 105 -14.19 -10.13 -8.67
C PRO A 105 -12.96 -10.41 -9.54
N ASN A 106 -13.16 -10.62 -10.85
CA ASN A 106 -12.07 -10.79 -11.83
C ASN A 106 -10.99 -9.69 -11.74
N LYS A 107 -11.39 -8.49 -11.30
CA LYS A 107 -10.52 -7.32 -11.07
C LYS A 107 -9.38 -7.57 -10.07
N ILE A 108 -9.59 -8.43 -9.07
CA ILE A 108 -8.55 -8.77 -8.07
C ILE A 108 -7.49 -9.66 -8.73
N TYR A 109 -7.95 -10.71 -9.41
CA TYR A 109 -7.08 -11.71 -10.01
C TYR A 109 -6.30 -11.18 -11.20
N ASP A 110 -6.84 -10.22 -11.96
CA ASP A 110 -6.14 -9.57 -13.08
C ASP A 110 -4.80 -8.95 -12.67
N PHE A 111 -4.73 -8.34 -11.47
CA PHE A 111 -3.48 -7.79 -10.97
C PHE A 111 -2.60 -8.86 -10.32
N ILE A 112 -3.18 -9.70 -9.46
CA ILE A 112 -2.42 -10.72 -8.71
C ILE A 112 -1.73 -11.71 -9.65
N ASN A 113 -2.39 -12.09 -10.74
CA ASN A 113 -1.87 -13.05 -11.71
C ASN A 113 -1.02 -12.40 -12.82
N ALA A 114 -0.97 -11.05 -12.89
CA ALA A 114 -0.14 -10.39 -13.90
C ALA A 114 1.34 -10.71 -13.66
N VAL A 115 2.01 -11.22 -14.70
CA VAL A 115 3.41 -11.66 -14.62
C VAL A 115 4.29 -10.50 -14.16
N GLY A 116 4.92 -10.64 -13.00
CA GLY A 116 5.82 -9.63 -12.45
C GLY A 116 5.17 -8.58 -11.55
N SER A 117 3.85 -8.58 -11.38
CA SER A 117 3.12 -7.59 -10.55
C SER A 117 3.64 -7.54 -9.12
N ALA A 118 3.85 -8.69 -8.47
CA ALA A 118 4.39 -8.76 -7.11
C ALA A 118 5.80 -8.15 -7.00
N LYS A 119 6.65 -8.33 -8.02
CA LYS A 119 8.00 -7.73 -8.07
C LYS A 119 7.90 -6.22 -8.29
N TRP A 120 7.01 -5.79 -9.18
CA TRP A 120 6.73 -4.39 -9.43
C TRP A 120 6.25 -3.69 -8.16
N VAL A 121 5.27 -4.25 -7.43
CA VAL A 121 4.79 -3.70 -6.15
C VAL A 121 5.93 -3.48 -5.15
N LYS A 122 6.80 -4.48 -4.97
CA LYS A 122 7.94 -4.39 -4.05
C LYS A 122 8.90 -3.27 -4.45
N LYS A 123 9.22 -3.16 -5.74
CA LYS A 123 10.06 -2.08 -6.28
C LYS A 123 9.42 -0.71 -6.08
N THR A 124 8.13 -0.57 -6.38
CA THR A 124 7.39 0.69 -6.24
C THR A 124 7.32 1.13 -4.78
N ASN A 125 7.02 0.22 -3.85
CA ASN A 125 7.04 0.54 -2.42
C ASN A 125 8.43 0.98 -1.96
N LYS A 126 9.49 0.32 -2.45
CA LYS A 126 10.88 0.67 -2.12
C LYS A 126 11.32 2.01 -2.74
N ALA A 127 10.90 2.31 -3.97
CA ALA A 127 11.17 3.60 -4.60
C ALA A 127 10.53 4.76 -3.82
N PHE A 128 9.31 4.57 -3.32
CA PHE A 128 8.72 5.54 -2.39
C PHE A 128 9.49 5.65 -1.07
N GLU A 129 9.92 4.55 -0.47
CA GLU A 129 10.80 4.59 0.71
C GLU A 129 12.05 5.44 0.45
N ASN A 130 12.77 5.16 -0.65
CA ASN A 130 13.95 5.90 -1.07
C ASN A 130 13.64 7.38 -1.34
N TYR A 131 12.47 7.68 -1.91
CA TYR A 131 12.01 9.04 -2.14
C TYR A 131 11.89 9.84 -0.84
N PHE A 132 11.54 9.20 0.28
CA PHE A 132 11.37 9.85 1.59
C PHE A 132 12.59 9.80 2.51
N ILE A 133 13.46 8.79 2.37
CA ILE A 133 14.63 8.63 3.26
C ILE A 133 15.49 9.90 3.25
N GLY A 134 15.74 10.43 4.44
CA GLY A 134 16.68 11.53 4.66
C GLY A 134 16.16 12.93 4.31
N ARG A 135 14.91 13.07 3.84
CA ARG A 135 14.35 14.39 3.55
C ARG A 135 14.02 15.17 4.84
N GLU A 136 14.30 16.47 4.83
CA GLU A 136 14.09 17.34 5.99
C GLU A 136 12.61 17.67 6.23
N ASP A 137 11.82 17.84 5.16
CA ASP A 137 10.37 18.07 5.20
C ASP A 137 9.62 16.96 5.94
N VAL A 138 9.97 15.70 5.68
CA VAL A 138 9.43 14.53 6.40
C VAL A 138 9.80 14.55 7.88
N LYS A 139 11.04 14.92 8.23
CA LYS A 139 11.46 15.05 9.64
C LYS A 139 10.69 16.15 10.36
N ASN A 140 10.52 17.30 9.72
CA ASN A 140 9.78 18.44 10.27
C ASN A 140 8.32 18.08 10.55
N TYR A 141 7.69 17.30 9.67
CA TYR A 141 6.33 16.77 9.91
C TYR A 141 6.24 15.88 11.15
N PHE A 142 7.22 15.01 11.38
CA PHE A 142 7.25 14.18 12.60
C PHE A 142 7.51 14.99 13.86
N GLU A 143 8.40 15.98 13.81
CA GLU A 143 8.59 16.91 14.93
C GLU A 143 7.30 17.66 15.23
N PHE A 144 6.59 18.14 14.22
CA PHE A 144 5.26 18.74 14.36
C PHE A 144 4.28 17.77 15.07
N LEU A 145 4.15 16.51 14.61
CA LEU A 145 3.27 15.53 15.25
C LEU A 145 3.65 15.19 16.70
N LYS A 146 4.93 15.23 17.07
CA LYS A 146 5.36 15.04 18.48
C LYS A 146 4.82 16.14 19.39
N HIS A 147 4.63 17.36 18.89
CA HIS A 147 4.10 18.47 19.68
C HIS A 147 2.59 18.29 19.98
N PHE A 148 1.81 17.68 19.07
CA PHE A 148 0.38 17.36 19.30
C PHE A 148 0.12 16.21 20.28
N LYS A 149 1.17 15.45 20.64
CA LYS A 149 1.04 14.33 21.59
C LYS A 149 1.20 14.76 23.05
N ASN A 150 1.55 16.02 23.30
CA ASN A 150 1.81 16.59 24.62
C ASN A 150 0.73 17.57 25.10
N ASP A 151 -0.36 17.72 24.34
CA ASP A 151 -1.60 18.44 24.73
C ASP A 151 -2.75 17.43 24.90
#